data_AF-X7EJK6-F1
#
_entry.id   AF-X7EJK6-F1
#
_cell.length_a   1.000
_cell.length_b   1.000
_cell.length_c   1.000
_cell.angle_alpha   90.00
_cell.angle_beta   90.00
_cell.angle_gamma   90.00
#
_symmetry.space_group_name_H-M   'P 1'
#
loop_
_entity.id
_entity.type
_entity.pdbx_description
1 polymer ?
#
loop_
_entity_poly.entity_id
_entity_poly.type
_entity_poly.pdbx_seq_one_letter_code
_entity_poly.pdbx_strand_id
1 'polypeptide(L)' 'MDAIQISHYAGALYRAHGDKAEVEAARRARECEERGRLSEAQDWRSIRAAIHSRRPPRQS' A
#
# COMPACT_ATOMS: atom_id res chain seq x y z
N MET A 1 -11.94 -0.50 -0.44
CA MET A 1 -11.68 0.68 -1.30
C MET A 1 -11.76 0.31 -2.78
N ASP A 2 -12.05 1.27 -3.67
CA ASP A 2 -11.96 1.06 -5.12
C ASP A 2 -10.51 1.14 -5.64
N ALA A 3 -10.23 0.48 -6.77
CA ALA A 3 -8.90 0.41 -7.39
C ALA A 3 -8.29 1.80 -7.72
N ILE A 4 -9.14 2.77 -8.10
CA ILE A 4 -8.71 4.15 -8.37
C ILE A 4 -8.32 4.85 -7.06
N GLN A 5 -9.10 4.68 -5.99
CA GLN A 5 -8.78 5.25 -4.69
C GLN A 5 -7.49 4.64 -4.12
N ILE A 6 -7.32 3.33 -4.24
CA ILE A 6 -6.10 2.62 -3.84
C ILE A 6 -4.89 3.18 -4.58
N SER A 7 -5.00 3.33 -5.91
CA SER A 7 -3.92 3.88 -6.73
C SER A 7 -3.59 5.32 -6.34
N HIS A 8 -4.61 6.16 -6.12
CA HIS A 8 -4.40 7.56 -5.73
C HIS A 8 -3.75 7.65 -4.34
N TYR A 9 -4.25 6.89 -3.37
CA TYR A 9 -3.74 6.84 -2.00
C TYR A 9 -2.31 6.31 -1.95
N ALA A 10 -2.01 5.22 -2.67
CA ALA A 10 -0.66 4.71 -2.86
C ALA A 10 0.30 5.79 -3.41
N GLY A 11 -0.19 6.69 -4.26
CA GLY A 11 0.63 7.71 -4.90
C GLY A 11 0.93 8.85 -3.95
N ALA A 12 -0.07 9.27 -3.18
CA ALA A 12 0.09 10.23 -2.10
C ALA A 12 1.04 9.70 -1.02
N LEU A 13 0.87 8.43 -0.61
CA LEU A 13 1.71 7.80 0.41
C LEU A 13 3.17 7.66 -0.07
N TYR A 14 3.38 7.24 -1.31
CA TYR A 14 4.71 7.13 -1.91
C TYR A 14 5.38 8.50 -2.08
N ARG A 15 4.63 9.54 -2.46
CA ARG A 15 5.19 10.91 -2.52
C ARG A 15 5.55 11.47 -1.14
N ALA A 16 4.80 11.12 -0.11
CA ALA A 16 5.04 11.59 1.25
C ALA A 16 6.17 10.83 1.97
N HIS A 17 6.24 9.50 1.82
CA HIS A 17 7.14 8.64 2.59
C HIS A 17 8.22 7.95 1.75
N GLY A 18 8.15 8.03 0.41
CA GLY A 18 9.08 7.38 -0.50
C GLY A 18 9.09 5.86 -0.32
N ASP A 19 10.29 5.29 -0.21
CA ASP A 19 10.52 3.85 -0.02
C ASP A 19 9.91 3.32 1.30
N LYS A 20 9.72 4.19 2.31
CA LYS A 20 9.06 3.83 3.58
C LYS A 20 7.55 3.60 3.44
N ALA A 21 6.92 4.08 2.35
CA ALA A 21 5.49 3.91 2.12
C ALA A 21 5.08 2.44 2.02
N GLU A 22 5.93 1.59 1.43
CA GLU A 22 5.65 0.16 1.30
C GLU A 22 5.65 -0.52 2.69
N VAL A 23 6.61 -0.16 3.54
CA VAL A 23 6.76 -0.71 4.89
C VAL A 23 5.58 -0.30 5.78
N GLU A 24 5.16 0.95 5.71
CA GLU A 24 4.00 1.46 6.46
C GLU A 24 2.69 0.76 6.02
N ALA A 25 2.49 0.58 4.71
CA ALA A 25 1.34 -0.15 4.19
C ALA A 25 1.35 -1.62 4.63
N ALA A 26 2.51 -2.27 4.61
CA ALA A 26 2.67 -3.65 5.08
C ALA A 26 2.41 -3.79 6.59
N ARG A 27 2.92 -2.85 7.39
CA ARG A 27 2.71 -2.82 8.84
C ARG A 27 1.25 -2.64 9.20
N ARG A 28 0.57 -1.68 8.57
CA ARG A 28 -0.86 -1.45 8.77
C ARG A 28 -1.72 -2.63 8.34
N ALA A 29 -1.37 -3.30 7.25
CA ALA A 29 -2.06 -4.53 6.84
C ALA A 29 -2.02 -5.57 7.97
N ARG A 30 -0.84 -5.84 8.54
CA ARG A 30 -0.68 -6.78 9.66
C ARG A 30 -1.46 -6.34 10.90
N GLU A 31 -1.35 -5.08 11.31
CA GLU A 31 -2.11 -4.57 12.47
C GLU A 31 -3.63 -4.69 12.26
N CYS A 32 -4.12 -4.55 11.03
CA CYS A 32 -5.53 -4.74 10.72
C CYS A 32 -5.92 -6.22 10.82
N GLU A 33 -5.09 -7.15 10.34
CA GLU A 33 -5.31 -8.59 10.49
C GLU A 33 -5.35 -9.00 11.97
N GLU A 34 -4.39 -8.53 12.77
CA GLU A 34 -4.32 -8.79 14.21
C GLU A 34 -5.54 -8.25 14.97
N ARG A 35 -6.13 -7.15 14.47
CA ARG A 35 -7.35 -6.55 15.02
C ARG A 35 -8.64 -7.12 14.43
N GLY A 36 -8.55 -8.16 13.59
CA GLY A 36 -9.71 -8.78 12.93
C GLY A 36 -10.35 -7.94 11.82
N ARG A 37 -9.72 -6.84 11.40
CA ARG A 37 -10.18 -5.97 10.31
C ARG A 37 -9.65 -6.45 8.96
N LEU A 38 -10.15 -7.60 8.52
CA LEU A 38 -9.72 -8.25 7.27
C LEU A 38 -9.95 -7.40 6.02
N SER A 39 -11.06 -6.65 5.97
CA SER A 39 -11.37 -5.74 4.86
C SER A 39 -10.33 -4.62 4.74
N GLU A 40 -10.00 -3.98 5.87
CA GLU A 40 -8.99 -2.92 5.93
C GLU A 40 -7.60 -3.46 5.61
N ALA A 41 -7.26 -4.66 6.07
CA ALA A 41 -6.02 -5.34 5.72
C ALA A 41 -5.90 -5.59 4.21
N GLN A 42 -7.00 -5.94 3.54
CA GLN A 42 -7.03 -6.16 2.10
C GLN A 42 -6.86 -4.87 1.31
N ASP A 43 -7.42 -3.76 1.79
CA ASP A 43 -7.18 -2.43 1.25
C ASP A 43 -5.69 -2.04 1.37
N TRP A 44 -5.07 -2.25 2.55
CA TRP A 44 -3.64 -2.00 2.76
C TRP A 44 -2.74 -2.86 1.87
N ARG A 45 -3.07 -4.14 1.65
CA ARG A 45 -2.36 -5.01 0.71
C ARG A 45 -2.45 -4.49 -0.72
N SER A 46 -3.61 -4.01 -1.13
CA SER A 46 -3.81 -3.44 -2.47
C SER A 46 -3.03 -2.14 -2.65
N ILE A 47 -3.00 -1.27 -1.63
CA ILE A 47 -2.18 -0.05 -1.61
C ILE A 47 -0.70 -0.41 -1.76
N ARG A 48 -0.22 -1.40 -1.00
CA ARG A 48 1.17 -1.87 -1.08
C ARG A 48 1.52 -2.36 -2.50
N ALA A 49 0.65 -3.16 -3.12
CA ALA A 49 0.85 -3.62 -4.49
C ALA A 49 0.90 -2.46 -5.49
N ALA A 50 0.04 -1.46 -5.34
CA ALA A 50 0.06 -0.27 -6.19
C ALA A 50 1.32 0.59 -6.00
N ILE A 51 1.87 0.67 -4.78
CA ILE A 51 3.17 1.32 -4.52
C ILE A 51 4.29 0.55 -5.20
N HIS A 52 4.28 -0.79 -5.10
CA HIS A 52 5.27 -1.65 -5.72
C HIS A 52 5.28 -1.52 -7.25
N SER A 53 4.10 -1.52 -7.88
CA SER A 53 3.94 -1.33 -9.33
C SER A 53 4.35 0.06 -9.82
N ARG A 54 4.38 1.07 -8.94
CA ARG A 54 4.89 2.42 -9.26
C ARG A 54 6.41 2.51 -9.22
N ARG A 55 7.08 1.63 -8.48
CA ARG A 55 8.51 1.50 -8.58
C ARG A 55 8.77 1.01 -10.00
N PRO A 56 9.48 1.76 -10.86
CA PRO A 56 9.78 1.24 -12.19
C PRO A 56 10.44 -0.12 -12.00
N PRO A 57 10.10 -1.15 -12.83
CA PRO A 57 10.95 -2.32 -12.88
C PRO A 57 12.34 -1.77 -13.13
N ARG A 58 13.27 -2.06 -12.23
CA ARG A 58 14.67 -1.71 -12.40
C ARG A 58 15.09 -2.37 -13.71
N GLN A 59 14.98 -1.64 -14.81
CA GLN A 59 15.46 -2.11 -16.10
C GLN A 59 16.96 -2.27 -15.89
N SER A 60 17.37 -3.53 -15.84
CA SER A 60 18.76 -3.94 -15.93
C SER A 60 19.12 -4.01 -17.41
#